data_AF-A0A2T3Z0H7-F1
#
_entry.id   AF-A0A2T3Z0H7-F1
#
_cell.length_a   1.000
_cell.length_b   1.000
_cell.length_c   1.000
_cell.angle_alpha   90.00
_cell.angle_beta   90.00
_cell.angle_gamma   90.00
#
_symmetry.space_group_name_H-M   'P 1'
#
loop_
_entity.id
_entity.type
_entity.pdbx_description
1 polymer ?
#
loop_
_entity_poly.entity_id
_entity_poly.type
_entity_poly.pdbx_seq_one_letter_code
_entity_poly.pdbx_strand_id
1 'polypeptide(L)'
;MASVKKPSQREDFEIVIICGLSLEFNAVSFLFDEFWDEDGDHYGRSSGDVNHYTTGRIGRYSVLLTLLAHMGKTHAASAAACIRSSYGGIRPALLVGICGGVPHAASGEDDEILLGDVIISKTVVQYDFGRLNPHKFIRMNTFEDNLGRPNKDIRNLLVTFETDIGLERLQRRTAYFLKQLQANAAGRKRQGRYSYPGTAEDKLFKPAYRHKHHMPCACICRDCNSIFDPVCDEAVDSSCKDLGCDNIYLEPRRRQLEEKRQLEQEKSDKAQEPTVHVGSIASGDMAMKSAEDRDRIARREGVIAFEMDGAGVWEELPCIVIKGVCDYADCQNNNRWQNFAAATAAAALNAILERYIQTDRIHKRVVDPSERELIIQGASRYSSEVRGEDVRQGNELQVSSSQSSRHYAQEGSYFGGIIRAAGSVVQGNKFSI
;
A
#
# COMPACT_ATOMS: atom_id res chain seq x y z
N MET A 1 25.14 16.52 3.62
CA MET A 1 24.19 15.42 3.89
C MET A 1 24.98 14.13 3.83
N ALA A 2 24.97 13.31 4.88
CA ALA A 2 25.64 12.01 4.84
C ALA A 2 24.97 11.15 3.76
N SER A 3 25.75 10.66 2.80
CA SER A 3 25.25 9.78 1.74
C SER A 3 24.68 8.52 2.39
N VAL A 4 23.43 8.15 2.06
CA VAL A 4 22.84 6.89 2.52
C VAL A 4 23.66 5.76 1.90
N LYS A 5 24.31 4.97 2.76
CA LYS A 5 25.15 3.86 2.31
C LYS A 5 24.28 2.74 1.75
N LYS A 6 24.68 2.18 0.60
CA LYS A 6 24.08 0.96 0.03
C LYS A 6 23.98 -0.13 1.13
N PRO A 7 22.80 -0.75 1.33
CA PRO A 7 22.58 -1.89 2.22
C PRO A 7 23.64 -2.97 2.07
N SER A 8 24.08 -3.54 3.18
CA SER A 8 25.03 -4.66 3.19
C SER A 8 24.34 -6.03 3.22
N GLN A 9 23.11 -6.06 3.73
CA GLN A 9 22.30 -7.27 3.92
C GLN A 9 20.81 -6.95 3.72
N ARG A 10 19.98 -7.98 3.60
CA ARG A 10 18.54 -7.85 3.30
C ARG A 10 17.77 -7.14 4.41
N GLU A 11 18.22 -7.27 5.65
CA GLU A 11 17.62 -6.67 6.84
C GLU A 11 17.81 -5.14 6.91
N ASP A 12 18.69 -4.59 6.06
CA ASP A 12 18.95 -3.15 6.00
C ASP A 12 17.97 -2.40 5.08
N PHE A 13 17.07 -3.10 4.38
CA PHE A 13 15.98 -2.51 3.61
C PHE A 13 14.78 -2.18 4.50
N GLU A 14 14.20 -1.00 4.30
CA GLU A 14 13.22 -0.42 5.23
C GLU A 14 11.82 -0.28 4.63
N ILE A 15 11.77 -0.04 3.32
CA ILE A 15 10.54 0.16 2.57
C ILE A 15 10.47 -0.89 1.46
N VAL A 16 9.29 -1.49 1.28
CA VAL A 16 8.97 -2.23 0.05
C VAL A 16 7.86 -1.51 -0.68
N ILE A 17 7.98 -1.39 -1.99
CA ILE A 17 6.95 -0.90 -2.89
C ILE A 17 6.47 -2.07 -3.72
N ILE A 18 5.17 -2.32 -3.71
CA ILE A 18 4.52 -3.40 -4.44
C ILE A 18 3.62 -2.75 -5.49
N CYS A 19 3.76 -3.18 -6.74
CA CYS A 19 2.93 -2.75 -7.87
C CYS A 19 2.20 -3.95 -8.47
N GLY A 20 0.94 -3.80 -8.87
CA GLY A 20 0.15 -4.86 -9.51
C GLY A 20 0.32 -4.91 -11.03
N LEU A 21 0.61 -3.77 -11.65
CA LEU A 21 0.73 -3.61 -13.09
C LEU A 21 2.09 -3.04 -13.50
N SER A 22 2.52 -3.42 -14.72
CA SER A 22 3.76 -2.93 -15.29
C SER A 22 3.78 -1.41 -15.48
N LEU A 23 2.64 -0.77 -15.77
CA LEU A 23 2.54 0.69 -15.88
C LEU A 23 2.78 1.38 -14.53
N GLU A 24 2.35 0.76 -13.43
CA GLU A 24 2.51 1.27 -12.07
C GLU A 24 3.97 1.17 -11.65
N PHE A 25 4.57 -0.01 -11.85
CA PHE A 25 6.00 -0.23 -11.65
C PHE A 25 6.85 0.77 -12.45
N ASN A 26 6.49 0.99 -13.72
CA ASN A 26 7.16 1.96 -14.56
C ASN A 26 7.05 3.40 -14.03
N ALA A 27 5.93 3.80 -13.44
CA ALA A 27 5.78 5.12 -12.83
C ALA A 27 6.65 5.25 -11.57
N VAL A 28 6.65 4.24 -10.71
CA VAL A 28 7.46 4.20 -9.49
C VAL A 28 8.97 4.19 -9.79
N SER A 29 9.42 3.52 -10.86
CA SER A 29 10.84 3.46 -11.20
C SER A 29 11.43 4.83 -11.57
N PHE A 30 10.61 5.83 -11.92
CA PHE A 30 11.08 7.20 -12.12
C PHE A 30 11.34 7.98 -10.82
N LEU A 31 10.99 7.42 -9.67
CA LEU A 31 11.21 8.01 -8.36
C LEU A 31 12.58 7.67 -7.75
N PHE A 32 13.23 6.63 -8.29
CA PHE A 32 14.52 6.17 -7.78
C PHE A 32 15.63 7.17 -8.11
N ASP A 33 16.37 7.55 -7.07
CA ASP A 33 17.59 8.35 -7.21
C ASP A 33 18.74 7.51 -7.75
N GLU A 34 18.74 6.22 -7.41
CA GLU A 34 19.82 5.28 -7.67
C GLU A 34 19.27 3.84 -7.64
N PHE A 35 19.68 3.03 -8.61
CA PHE A 35 19.43 1.58 -8.64
C PHE A 35 20.68 0.83 -8.20
N TRP A 36 20.48 -0.32 -7.55
CA TRP A 36 21.56 -1.11 -6.94
C TRP A 36 21.69 -2.52 -7.50
N ASP A 37 20.83 -2.87 -8.45
CA ASP A 37 20.68 -4.16 -9.11
C ASP A 37 21.01 -4.12 -10.62
N GLU A 38 21.54 -3.02 -11.15
CA GLU A 38 21.89 -2.88 -12.58
C GLU A 38 22.93 -3.92 -13.03
N ASP A 39 23.87 -4.27 -12.16
CA ASP A 39 24.91 -5.29 -12.38
C ASP A 39 24.48 -6.70 -11.89
N GLY A 40 23.19 -6.89 -11.59
CA GLY A 40 22.61 -8.13 -11.10
C GLY A 40 22.22 -8.11 -9.62
N ASP A 41 21.59 -9.19 -9.15
CA ASP A 41 21.14 -9.32 -7.77
C ASP A 41 22.30 -9.71 -6.84
N HIS A 42 22.56 -8.86 -5.85
CA HIS A 42 23.60 -9.06 -4.83
C HIS A 42 23.05 -9.52 -3.47
N TYR A 43 21.72 -9.47 -3.27
CA TYR A 43 21.09 -9.73 -1.98
C TYR A 43 20.44 -11.11 -1.93
N GLY A 44 19.98 -11.62 -3.08
CA GLY A 44 19.26 -12.87 -3.17
C GLY A 44 17.93 -12.82 -2.44
N ARG A 45 17.36 -14.00 -2.19
CA ARG A 45 16.07 -14.18 -1.52
C ARG A 45 16.06 -15.48 -0.73
N SER A 46 15.13 -15.59 0.22
CA SER A 46 15.00 -16.79 1.06
C SER A 46 14.50 -17.97 0.22
N SER A 47 14.79 -19.19 0.67
CA SER A 47 14.30 -20.39 -0.02
C SER A 47 12.77 -20.37 -0.11
N GLY A 48 12.23 -20.66 -1.29
CA GLY A 48 10.79 -20.61 -1.58
C GLY A 48 10.27 -19.24 -2.03
N ASP A 49 11.03 -18.16 -1.84
CA ASP A 49 10.69 -16.87 -2.43
C ASP A 49 10.96 -16.90 -3.94
N VAL A 50 9.94 -16.57 -4.73
CA VAL A 50 9.97 -16.55 -6.20
C VAL A 50 9.80 -15.14 -6.78
N ASN A 51 9.70 -14.11 -5.94
CA ASN A 51 9.54 -12.73 -6.38
C ASN A 51 10.83 -12.18 -7.02
N HIS A 52 10.65 -11.34 -8.02
CA HIS A 52 11.73 -10.50 -8.55
C HIS A 52 11.74 -9.15 -7.85
N TYR A 53 12.93 -8.70 -7.51
CA TYR A 53 13.15 -7.49 -6.74
C TYR A 53 14.08 -6.54 -7.49
N THR A 54 13.65 -5.29 -7.57
CA THR A 54 14.52 -4.16 -7.90
C THR A 54 14.93 -3.47 -6.62
N THR A 55 16.20 -3.15 -6.48
CA THR A 55 16.74 -2.52 -5.27
C THR A 55 17.30 -1.15 -5.58
N GLY A 56 17.17 -0.22 -4.64
CA GLY A 56 17.71 1.11 -4.84
C GLY A 56 17.33 2.07 -3.73
N ARG A 57 17.46 3.35 -4.06
CA ARG A 57 17.29 4.45 -3.10
C ARG A 57 16.24 5.44 -3.58
N ILE A 58 15.35 5.82 -2.66
CA ILE A 58 14.44 6.96 -2.83
C ILE A 58 14.65 7.90 -1.64
N GLY A 59 15.20 9.08 -1.90
CA GLY A 59 15.60 10.03 -0.88
C GLY A 59 16.54 9.40 0.14
N ARG A 60 16.06 9.29 1.38
CA ARG A 60 16.82 8.74 2.50
C ARG A 60 16.61 7.23 2.74
N TYR A 61 15.73 6.58 1.97
CA TYR A 61 15.31 5.20 2.22
C TYR A 61 15.98 4.22 1.27
N SER A 62 16.39 3.09 1.83
CA SER A 62 16.69 1.87 1.07
C SER A 62 15.38 1.16 0.72
N VAL A 63 15.09 1.06 -0.57
CA VAL A 63 13.80 0.64 -1.11
C VAL A 63 13.94 -0.65 -1.91
N LEU A 64 13.01 -1.57 -1.65
CA LEU A 64 12.74 -2.73 -2.47
C LEU A 64 11.52 -2.43 -3.35
N LEU A 65 11.58 -2.70 -4.65
CA LEU A 65 10.46 -2.57 -5.57
C LEU A 65 10.17 -3.94 -6.18
N THR A 66 8.90 -4.34 -6.19
CA THR A 66 8.46 -5.59 -6.82
C THR A 66 7.20 -5.39 -7.65
N LEU A 67 7.07 -6.19 -8.70
CA LEU A 67 5.89 -6.28 -9.55
C LEU A 67 5.24 -7.64 -9.31
N LEU A 68 3.95 -7.65 -9.00
CA LEU A 68 3.18 -8.88 -8.90
C LEU A 68 3.11 -9.58 -10.26
N ALA A 69 3.22 -10.91 -10.26
CA ALA A 69 3.10 -11.70 -11.49
C ALA A 69 1.69 -11.60 -12.11
N HIS A 70 0.68 -11.55 -11.25
CA HIS A 70 -0.72 -11.33 -11.61
C HIS A 70 -1.38 -10.48 -10.52
N MET A 71 -2.43 -9.75 -10.91
CA MET A 71 -3.31 -9.05 -9.96
C MET A 71 -4.10 -10.04 -9.10
N GLY A 72 -4.61 -9.54 -7.97
CA GLY A 72 -5.49 -10.26 -7.06
C GLY A 72 -4.86 -10.55 -5.71
N LYS A 73 -5.74 -10.73 -4.71
CA LYS A 73 -5.36 -10.85 -3.29
C LYS A 73 -4.39 -12.00 -3.03
N THR A 74 -4.58 -13.14 -3.70
CA THR A 74 -3.75 -14.34 -3.52
C THR A 74 -2.29 -14.11 -3.94
N HIS A 75 -2.08 -13.48 -5.10
CA HIS A 75 -0.74 -13.18 -5.59
C HIS A 75 -0.07 -12.11 -4.72
N ALA A 76 -0.83 -11.09 -4.33
CA ALA A 76 -0.37 -10.03 -3.46
C ALA A 76 0.05 -10.56 -2.07
N ALA A 77 -0.76 -11.43 -1.45
CA ALA A 77 -0.45 -12.07 -0.18
C ALA A 77 0.78 -12.98 -0.28
N SER A 78 0.85 -13.82 -1.33
CA SER A 78 2.01 -14.70 -1.55
C SER A 78 3.30 -13.90 -1.69
N ALA A 79 3.27 -12.82 -2.47
CA ALA A 79 4.43 -11.93 -2.64
C ALA A 79 4.81 -11.27 -1.31
N ALA A 80 3.85 -10.72 -0.57
CA ALA A 80 4.07 -10.07 0.72
C ALA A 80 4.62 -11.03 1.80
N ALA A 81 4.11 -12.27 1.86
CA ALA A 81 4.61 -13.31 2.75
C ALA A 81 6.07 -13.66 2.44
N CYS A 82 6.42 -13.77 1.15
CA CYS A 82 7.79 -14.00 0.69
C CYS A 82 8.71 -12.82 1.06
N ILE A 83 8.27 -11.57 0.84
CA ILE A 83 9.01 -10.37 1.24
C ILE A 83 9.27 -10.38 2.75
N ARG A 84 8.26 -10.66 3.57
CA ARG A 84 8.40 -10.72 5.04
C ARG A 84 9.47 -11.74 5.46
N SER A 85 9.57 -12.86 4.74
CA SER A 85 10.55 -13.92 4.97
C SER A 85 11.96 -13.57 4.47
N SER A 86 12.06 -12.87 3.33
CA SER A 86 13.34 -12.52 2.69
C SER A 86 13.98 -11.24 3.22
N TYR A 87 13.17 -10.24 3.58
CA TYR A 87 13.60 -8.90 3.97
C TYR A 87 12.96 -8.50 5.30
N GLY A 88 13.49 -9.03 6.41
CA GLY A 88 12.92 -8.84 7.75
C GLY A 88 12.99 -7.41 8.32
N GLY A 89 13.62 -6.48 7.60
CA GLY A 89 13.76 -5.06 7.99
C GLY A 89 12.59 -4.15 7.57
N ILE A 90 11.70 -4.64 6.70
CA ILE A 90 10.61 -3.85 6.10
C ILE A 90 9.57 -3.40 7.12
N ARG A 91 9.23 -2.09 7.15
CA ARG A 91 8.31 -1.51 8.14
C ARG A 91 7.39 -0.40 7.65
N PRO A 92 7.32 -0.10 6.35
CA PRO A 92 6.05 -0.39 5.72
C PRO A 92 6.18 -0.97 4.31
N ALA A 93 5.16 -1.73 3.93
CA ALA A 93 4.84 -2.01 2.54
C ALA A 93 3.97 -0.88 1.97
N LEU A 94 4.34 -0.36 0.81
CA LEU A 94 3.59 0.63 0.07
C LEU A 94 3.02 -0.05 -1.17
N LEU A 95 1.72 -0.35 -1.17
CA LEU A 95 1.04 -0.89 -2.34
C LEU A 95 0.63 0.29 -3.22
N VAL A 96 1.35 0.50 -4.32
CA VAL A 96 1.13 1.62 -5.23
C VAL A 96 0.50 1.13 -6.52
N GLY A 97 -0.55 1.80 -6.96
CA GLY A 97 -1.15 1.47 -8.24
C GLY A 97 -2.29 2.37 -8.65
N ILE A 98 -3.17 1.85 -9.48
CA ILE A 98 -4.40 2.51 -9.91
C ILE A 98 -5.64 1.83 -9.31
N CYS A 99 -6.75 2.56 -9.27
CA CYS A 99 -8.02 2.08 -8.75
C CYS A 99 -9.20 2.73 -9.47
N GLY A 100 -10.39 2.16 -9.26
CA GLY A 100 -11.64 2.82 -9.58
C GLY A 100 -12.13 3.68 -8.41
N GLY A 101 -12.45 4.94 -8.66
CA GLY A 101 -12.92 5.88 -7.65
C GLY A 101 -14.44 5.88 -7.48
N VAL A 102 -14.91 6.21 -6.28
CA VAL A 102 -16.33 6.49 -6.02
C VAL A 102 -16.55 7.99 -6.20
N PRO A 103 -17.30 8.44 -7.23
CA PRO A 103 -17.33 9.87 -7.58
C PRO A 103 -17.88 10.79 -6.49
N HIS A 104 -18.81 10.28 -5.69
CA HIS A 104 -19.45 10.98 -4.58
C HIS A 104 -19.18 10.21 -3.29
N ALA A 105 -18.25 10.69 -2.46
CA ALA A 105 -18.01 10.06 -1.17
C ALA A 105 -19.23 10.21 -0.24
N ALA A 106 -19.41 9.27 0.68
CA ALA A 106 -20.54 9.26 1.61
C ALA A 106 -20.59 10.48 2.56
N SER A 107 -19.54 11.30 2.61
CA SER A 107 -19.35 12.47 3.47
C SER A 107 -20.10 13.74 3.01
N GLY A 108 -20.69 13.76 1.81
CA GLY A 108 -21.53 14.87 1.34
C GLY A 108 -21.24 15.30 -0.10
N GLU A 109 -22.08 16.19 -0.64
CA GLU A 109 -22.03 16.63 -2.05
C GLU A 109 -20.77 17.44 -2.42
N ASP A 110 -19.97 17.90 -1.45
CA ASP A 110 -18.80 18.77 -1.67
C ASP A 110 -17.47 18.03 -1.90
N ASP A 111 -17.41 16.72 -1.59
CA ASP A 111 -16.17 15.92 -1.68
C ASP A 111 -16.22 14.98 -2.90
N GLU A 112 -16.00 15.60 -4.06
CA GLU A 112 -15.98 14.95 -5.37
C GLU A 112 -14.63 14.28 -5.60
N ILE A 113 -14.62 13.00 -6.01
CA ILE A 113 -13.39 12.31 -6.44
C ILE A 113 -13.30 12.40 -7.96
N LEU A 114 -12.17 12.87 -8.48
CA LEU A 114 -11.91 13.05 -9.91
C LEU A 114 -10.90 12.03 -10.46
N LEU A 115 -10.87 11.85 -11.78
CA LEU A 115 -9.82 11.04 -12.40
C LEU A 115 -8.46 11.73 -12.21
N GLY A 116 -7.45 10.93 -11.88
CA GLY A 116 -6.11 11.37 -11.53
C GLY A 116 -5.91 11.76 -10.06
N ASP A 117 -6.97 11.89 -9.26
CA ASP A 117 -6.85 12.07 -7.81
C ASP A 117 -6.21 10.82 -7.16
N VAL A 118 -5.72 10.98 -5.94
CA VAL A 118 -5.03 9.91 -5.21
C VAL A 118 -5.80 9.54 -3.95
N ILE A 119 -6.01 8.25 -3.76
CA ILE A 119 -6.62 7.66 -2.57
C ILE A 119 -5.54 6.99 -1.72
N ILE A 120 -5.47 7.36 -0.45
CA ILE A 120 -4.61 6.75 0.56
C ILE A 120 -5.51 5.97 1.54
N SER A 121 -5.20 4.69 1.75
CA SER A 121 -6.00 3.85 2.63
C SER A 121 -5.93 4.29 4.09
N LYS A 122 -7.09 4.59 4.67
CA LYS A 122 -7.32 4.60 6.12
C LYS A 122 -7.57 3.19 6.65
N THR A 123 -8.39 2.43 5.91
CA THR A 123 -8.74 1.03 6.15
C THR A 123 -8.93 0.33 4.82
N VAL A 124 -8.76 -0.99 4.80
CA VAL A 124 -9.10 -1.84 3.64
C VAL A 124 -10.27 -2.74 4.01
N VAL A 125 -11.23 -2.85 3.10
CA VAL A 125 -12.43 -3.68 3.27
C VAL A 125 -12.42 -4.77 2.21
N GLN A 126 -12.29 -6.03 2.62
CA GLN A 126 -12.48 -7.14 1.70
C GLN A 126 -13.98 -7.31 1.42
N TYR A 127 -14.45 -6.73 0.31
CA TYR A 127 -15.89 -6.59 0.04
C TYR A 127 -16.51 -7.83 -0.60
N ASP A 128 -15.68 -8.69 -1.19
CA ASP A 128 -16.05 -9.93 -1.86
C ASP A 128 -15.97 -11.18 -0.96
N PHE A 129 -15.56 -11.02 0.31
CA PHE A 129 -15.56 -12.10 1.29
C PHE A 129 -16.91 -12.27 1.95
N GLY A 130 -17.58 -13.39 1.69
CA GLY A 130 -18.92 -13.61 2.21
C GLY A 130 -19.63 -14.81 1.61
N ARG A 131 -20.95 -14.86 1.82
CA ARG A 131 -21.82 -15.97 1.43
C ARG A 131 -22.77 -15.53 0.33
N LEU A 132 -22.78 -16.25 -0.79
CA LEU A 132 -23.77 -16.07 -1.84
C LEU A 132 -25.02 -16.91 -1.52
N ASN A 133 -26.14 -16.23 -1.29
CA ASN A 133 -27.48 -16.83 -1.20
C ASN A 133 -28.20 -16.65 -2.55
N PRO A 134 -29.28 -17.40 -2.85
CA PRO A 134 -29.96 -17.36 -4.14
C PRO A 134 -30.34 -15.98 -4.69
N HIS A 135 -30.52 -14.98 -3.81
CA HIS A 135 -30.91 -13.62 -4.21
C HIS A 135 -29.94 -12.54 -3.74
N LYS A 136 -28.91 -12.89 -2.96
CA LYS A 136 -28.00 -11.89 -2.39
C LYS A 136 -26.68 -12.46 -1.91
N PHE A 137 -25.62 -11.73 -2.20
CA PHE A 137 -24.36 -11.86 -1.51
C PHE A 137 -24.42 -11.14 -0.15
N ILE A 138 -24.05 -11.85 0.92
CA ILE A 138 -23.92 -11.29 2.27
C ILE A 138 -22.44 -11.29 2.63
N ARG A 139 -21.86 -10.09 2.78
CA ARG A 139 -20.48 -9.93 3.25
C ARG A 139 -20.33 -10.48 4.66
N MET A 140 -19.27 -11.25 4.90
CA MET A 140 -18.85 -11.63 6.24
C MET A 140 -18.01 -10.50 6.84
N ASN A 141 -18.50 -9.92 7.93
CA ASN A 141 -17.99 -8.68 8.51
C ASN A 141 -17.93 -8.71 10.04
N THR A 142 -17.77 -9.89 10.64
CA THR A 142 -17.49 -10.01 12.07
C THR A 142 -16.12 -9.43 12.40
N PHE A 143 -15.78 -9.36 13.69
CA PHE A 143 -14.46 -8.87 14.09
C PHE A 143 -13.33 -9.73 13.50
N GLU A 144 -13.56 -11.04 13.43
CA GLU A 144 -12.63 -12.04 12.91
C GLU A 144 -12.54 -12.04 11.37
N ASP A 145 -13.60 -11.61 10.67
CA ASP A 145 -13.63 -11.56 9.21
C ASP A 145 -13.07 -10.25 8.63
N ASN A 146 -13.00 -9.19 9.45
CA ASN A 146 -12.52 -7.89 9.00
C ASN A 146 -10.99 -7.80 9.11
N LEU A 147 -10.39 -7.18 8.08
CA LEU A 147 -8.98 -6.81 8.13
C LEU A 147 -8.71 -5.89 9.33
N GLY A 148 -7.60 -6.15 10.01
CA GLY A 148 -7.18 -5.38 11.16
C GLY A 148 -6.90 -3.91 10.82
N ARG A 149 -6.87 -3.06 11.85
CA ARG A 149 -6.42 -1.67 11.69
C ARG A 149 -4.92 -1.63 11.34
N PRO A 150 -4.45 -0.60 10.62
CA PRO A 150 -3.01 -0.43 10.43
C PRO A 150 -2.27 -0.36 11.78
N ASN A 151 -0.97 -0.66 11.78
CA ASN A 151 -0.16 -0.54 12.99
C ASN A 151 -0.14 0.91 13.53
N LYS A 152 0.35 1.10 14.76
CA LYS A 152 0.33 2.44 15.40
C LYS A 152 1.14 3.48 14.62
N ASP A 153 2.27 3.08 14.04
CA ASP A 153 3.16 4.00 13.32
C ASP A 153 2.48 4.56 12.06
N ILE A 154 1.89 3.68 11.25
CA ILE A 154 1.12 4.06 10.06
C ILE A 154 -0.11 4.87 10.47
N ARG A 155 -0.86 4.47 11.50
CA ARG A 155 -2.03 5.24 11.94
C ARG A 155 -1.69 6.65 12.39
N ASN A 156 -0.61 6.81 13.15
CA ASN A 156 -0.17 8.12 13.61
C ASN A 156 0.20 9.02 12.42
N LEU A 157 0.84 8.47 11.38
CA LEU A 157 1.11 9.18 10.13
C LEU A 157 -0.20 9.58 9.44
N LEU A 158 -1.12 8.64 9.22
CA LEU A 158 -2.37 8.87 8.51
C LEU A 158 -3.23 9.95 9.18
N VAL A 159 -3.30 9.97 10.51
CA VAL A 159 -4.03 11.03 11.25
C VAL A 159 -3.44 12.41 10.97
N THR A 160 -2.13 12.54 10.71
CA THR A 160 -1.58 13.85 10.31
C THR A 160 -2.07 14.29 8.94
N PHE A 161 -2.31 13.37 8.01
CA PHE A 161 -2.85 13.66 6.68
C PHE A 161 -4.34 14.01 6.71
N GLU A 162 -5.05 13.73 7.81
CA GLU A 162 -6.44 14.14 8.03
C GLU A 162 -6.57 15.56 8.60
N THR A 163 -5.45 16.23 8.92
CA THR A 163 -5.44 17.65 9.34
C THR A 163 -5.31 18.58 8.13
N ASP A 164 -5.94 19.75 8.16
CA ASP A 164 -5.89 20.74 7.05
C ASP A 164 -4.46 21.02 6.58
N ILE A 165 -3.55 21.32 7.53
CA ILE A 165 -2.15 21.63 7.23
C ILE A 165 -1.41 20.40 6.70
N GLY A 166 -1.69 19.21 7.23
CA GLY A 166 -1.06 17.97 6.80
C GLY A 166 -1.47 17.62 5.37
N LEU A 167 -2.77 17.71 5.08
CA LEU A 167 -3.36 17.44 3.77
C LEU A 167 -2.89 18.43 2.71
N GLU A 168 -2.96 19.75 2.99
CA GLU A 168 -2.50 20.80 2.08
C GLU A 168 -1.02 20.59 1.72
N ARG A 169 -0.19 20.29 2.73
CA ARG A 169 1.23 20.03 2.50
C ARG A 169 1.46 18.76 1.70
N LEU A 170 0.69 17.70 1.94
CA LEU A 170 0.78 16.44 1.21
C LEU A 170 0.43 16.66 -0.26
N GLN A 171 -0.72 17.26 -0.55
CA GLN A 171 -1.17 17.61 -1.91
C GLN A 171 -0.13 18.45 -2.65
N ARG A 172 0.40 19.50 -2.01
CA ARG A 172 1.43 20.35 -2.61
C ARG A 172 2.71 19.58 -2.96
N ARG A 173 3.14 18.65 -2.11
CA ARG A 173 4.32 17.81 -2.38
C ARG A 173 4.02 16.76 -3.47
N THR A 174 2.84 16.17 -3.48
CA THR A 174 2.37 15.29 -4.56
C THR A 174 2.42 16.01 -5.91
N ALA A 175 1.86 17.21 -6.00
CA ALA A 175 1.91 18.05 -7.21
C ALA A 175 3.35 18.34 -7.66
N TYR A 176 4.25 18.66 -6.72
CA TYR A 176 5.67 18.86 -7.01
C TYR A 176 6.33 17.60 -7.59
N PHE A 177 6.12 16.44 -6.97
CA PHE A 177 6.73 15.19 -7.41
C PHE A 177 6.16 14.68 -8.73
N LEU A 178 4.89 14.96 -9.03
CA LEU A 178 4.29 14.65 -10.32
C LEU A 178 5.02 15.37 -11.46
N LYS A 179 5.29 16.68 -11.29
CA LYS A 179 6.04 17.48 -12.27
C LYS A 179 7.47 16.95 -12.47
N GLN A 180 8.13 16.55 -11.39
CA GLN A 180 9.47 15.93 -11.46
C GLN A 180 9.43 14.59 -12.22
N LEU A 181 8.46 13.73 -11.92
CA LEU A 181 8.28 12.45 -12.61
C LEU A 181 8.06 12.65 -14.11
N GLN A 182 7.17 13.59 -14.49
CA GLN A 182 6.91 13.91 -15.90
C GLN A 182 8.15 14.43 -16.61
N ALA A 183 8.94 15.30 -15.97
CA ALA A 183 10.21 15.80 -16.51
C ALA A 183 11.24 14.67 -16.70
N ASN A 184 11.40 13.79 -15.69
CA ASN A 184 12.29 12.62 -15.76
C ASN A 184 11.88 11.65 -16.89
N ALA A 185 10.58 11.43 -17.05
CA ALA A 185 10.05 10.58 -18.12
C ALA A 185 10.31 11.16 -19.52
N ALA A 186 10.21 12.49 -19.67
CA ALA A 186 10.55 13.16 -20.92
C ALA A 186 12.04 12.97 -21.28
N GLY A 187 12.94 13.07 -20.31
CA GLY A 187 14.38 12.86 -20.50
C GLY A 187 14.75 11.45 -20.98
N ARG A 188 13.96 10.41 -20.64
CA ARG A 188 14.20 9.01 -21.04
C ARG A 188 13.45 8.59 -22.32
N LYS A 189 13.16 9.53 -23.23
CA LYS A 189 12.41 9.29 -24.49
C LYS A 189 11.00 8.71 -24.30
N ARG A 190 10.39 8.88 -23.11
CA ARG A 190 8.99 8.53 -22.83
C ARG A 190 8.12 9.79 -22.72
N GLN A 191 8.41 10.79 -23.55
CA GLN A 191 7.74 12.08 -23.53
C GLN A 191 6.22 11.92 -23.73
N GLY A 192 5.44 12.60 -22.89
CA GLY A 192 3.99 12.61 -22.97
C GLY A 192 3.26 11.38 -22.39
N ARG A 193 3.99 10.34 -21.94
CA ARG A 193 3.37 9.12 -21.40
C ARG A 193 2.51 9.38 -20.16
N TYR A 194 2.96 10.31 -19.31
CA TYR A 194 2.31 10.67 -18.05
C TYR A 194 1.64 12.05 -18.14
N SER A 195 1.25 12.48 -19.34
CA SER A 195 0.55 13.75 -19.52
C SER A 195 -0.84 13.71 -18.91
N TYR A 196 -1.27 14.84 -18.36
CA TYR A 196 -2.64 15.04 -17.90
C TYR A 196 -3.62 14.94 -19.09
N PRO A 197 -4.61 14.02 -19.05
CA PRO A 197 -5.57 13.87 -20.16
C PRO A 197 -6.54 15.05 -20.32
N GLY A 198 -6.79 15.81 -19.25
CA GLY A 198 -7.64 16.99 -19.24
C GLY A 198 -9.09 16.75 -18.82
N THR A 199 -9.79 17.80 -18.41
CA THR A 199 -11.18 17.72 -17.89
C THR A 199 -12.19 17.25 -18.93
N ALA A 200 -11.90 17.39 -20.22
CA ALA A 200 -12.73 16.88 -21.30
C ALA A 200 -12.76 15.33 -21.37
N GLU A 201 -11.72 14.69 -20.82
CA GLU A 201 -11.58 13.24 -20.74
C GLU A 201 -12.04 12.68 -19.38
N ASP A 202 -12.43 13.53 -18.43
CA ASP A 202 -13.08 13.13 -17.18
C ASP A 202 -14.59 13.05 -17.40
N LYS A 203 -15.07 11.84 -17.69
CA LYS A 203 -16.47 11.57 -18.05
C LYS A 203 -17.11 10.60 -17.07
N LEU A 204 -18.08 11.10 -16.33
CA LEU A 204 -18.93 10.30 -15.45
C LEU A 204 -20.33 10.21 -16.06
N PHE A 205 -20.77 9.00 -16.39
CA PHE A 205 -22.13 8.74 -16.84
C PHE A 205 -23.03 8.41 -15.64
N LYS A 206 -24.35 8.56 -15.82
CA LYS A 206 -25.33 8.12 -14.82
C LYS A 206 -25.12 6.65 -14.46
N PRO A 207 -25.28 6.23 -13.19
CA PRO A 207 -25.03 4.83 -12.81
C PRO A 207 -25.82 3.79 -13.60
N ALA A 208 -27.07 4.11 -13.96
CA ALA A 208 -27.94 3.22 -14.74
C ALA A 208 -27.74 3.35 -16.27
N TYR A 209 -26.81 4.18 -16.74
CA TYR A 209 -26.56 4.35 -18.17
C TYR A 209 -25.92 3.08 -18.75
N ARG A 210 -26.42 2.66 -19.90
CA ARG A 210 -26.01 1.41 -20.54
C ARG A 210 -24.92 1.66 -21.57
N HIS A 211 -23.73 1.16 -21.27
CA HIS A 211 -22.60 1.19 -22.19
C HIS A 211 -22.72 0.02 -23.17
N LYS A 212 -23.31 0.31 -24.33
CA LYS A 212 -23.55 -0.64 -25.43
C LYS A 212 -23.30 0.04 -26.78
N HIS A 213 -23.33 -0.71 -27.87
CA HIS A 213 -23.33 -0.10 -29.20
C HIS A 213 -24.61 0.73 -29.40
N HIS A 214 -24.46 2.05 -29.47
CA HIS A 214 -25.52 3.01 -29.76
C HIS A 214 -25.56 3.40 -31.25
N MET A 215 -24.54 3.00 -32.00
CA MET A 215 -24.51 3.06 -33.46
C MET A 215 -25.10 1.78 -34.08
N PRO A 216 -25.54 1.81 -35.35
CA PRO A 216 -26.01 0.61 -36.03
C PRO A 216 -24.99 -0.54 -35.95
N CYS A 217 -25.35 -1.61 -35.24
CA CYS A 217 -24.52 -2.78 -35.02
C CYS A 217 -25.23 -4.06 -35.44
N ALA A 218 -24.47 -5.12 -35.72
CA ALA A 218 -24.99 -6.45 -36.07
C ALA A 218 -25.15 -7.41 -34.87
N CYS A 219 -24.81 -6.97 -33.66
CA CYS A 219 -24.87 -7.77 -32.44
C CYS A 219 -26.15 -7.52 -31.62
N ILE A 220 -26.29 -8.27 -30.51
CA ILE A 220 -27.44 -8.22 -29.59
C ILE A 220 -27.71 -6.83 -29.01
N CYS A 221 -26.73 -5.92 -29.04
CA CYS A 221 -26.88 -4.54 -28.56
C CYS A 221 -27.97 -3.73 -29.31
N ARG A 222 -28.32 -4.15 -30.53
CA ARG A 222 -29.39 -3.55 -31.32
C ARG A 222 -30.74 -3.59 -30.60
N ASP A 223 -31.03 -4.72 -29.94
CA ASP A 223 -32.34 -5.01 -29.36
C ASP A 223 -32.34 -4.96 -27.82
N CYS A 224 -31.18 -4.69 -27.19
CA CYS A 224 -31.09 -4.62 -25.73
C CYS A 224 -31.62 -3.27 -25.21
N ASN A 225 -32.82 -3.28 -24.65
CA ASN A 225 -33.57 -2.09 -24.22
C ASN A 225 -33.87 -2.10 -22.71
N SER A 226 -34.02 -3.28 -22.10
CA SER A 226 -34.21 -3.49 -20.67
C SER A 226 -32.89 -3.60 -19.91
N ILE A 227 -32.85 -3.15 -18.66
CA ILE A 227 -31.67 -3.26 -17.78
C ILE A 227 -31.17 -4.69 -17.58
N PHE A 228 -32.04 -5.69 -17.80
CA PHE A 228 -31.70 -7.11 -17.70
C PHE A 228 -31.17 -7.70 -19.02
N ASP A 229 -31.25 -6.95 -20.11
CA ASP A 229 -30.79 -7.46 -21.39
C ASP A 229 -29.25 -7.50 -21.43
N PRO A 230 -28.66 -8.56 -21.99
CA PRO A 230 -27.22 -8.65 -22.12
C PRO A 230 -26.65 -7.58 -23.07
N VAL A 231 -25.42 -7.18 -22.79
CA VAL A 231 -24.56 -6.40 -23.68
C VAL A 231 -23.56 -7.37 -24.31
N CYS A 232 -23.21 -7.18 -25.59
CA CYS A 232 -22.25 -8.08 -26.24
C CYS A 232 -20.84 -7.89 -25.65
N ASP A 233 -20.04 -8.96 -25.63
CA ASP A 233 -18.68 -8.94 -25.07
C ASP A 233 -17.80 -7.85 -25.69
N GLU A 234 -17.89 -7.62 -27.00
CA GLU A 234 -17.16 -6.54 -27.69
C GLU A 234 -17.47 -5.16 -27.12
N ALA A 235 -18.73 -4.92 -26.71
CA ALA A 235 -19.12 -3.63 -26.16
C ALA A 235 -18.65 -3.46 -24.70
N VAL A 236 -18.50 -4.55 -23.95
CA VAL A 236 -18.00 -4.54 -22.57
C VAL A 236 -16.55 -4.07 -22.51
N ASP A 237 -15.73 -4.42 -23.51
CA ASP A 237 -14.32 -4.05 -23.58
C ASP A 237 -14.06 -2.73 -24.35
N SER A 238 -15.08 -2.18 -25.00
CA SER A 238 -14.98 -1.01 -25.87
C SER A 238 -15.02 0.32 -25.11
N SER A 239 -14.41 1.36 -25.68
CA SER A 239 -14.50 2.71 -25.11
C SER A 239 -15.85 3.35 -25.38
N CYS A 240 -16.28 4.30 -24.54
CA CYS A 240 -17.51 5.06 -24.76
C CYS A 240 -17.58 5.75 -26.12
N LYS A 241 -16.41 6.13 -26.68
CA LYS A 241 -16.31 6.70 -28.01
C LYS A 241 -16.67 5.68 -29.09
N ASP A 242 -16.13 4.48 -28.99
CA ASP A 242 -16.37 3.39 -29.96
C ASP A 242 -17.80 2.85 -29.86
N LEU A 243 -18.37 2.90 -28.66
CA LEU A 243 -19.77 2.57 -28.40
C LEU A 243 -20.75 3.63 -28.94
N GLY A 244 -20.30 4.86 -29.17
CA GLY A 244 -21.16 5.99 -29.54
C GLY A 244 -22.04 6.47 -28.38
N CYS A 245 -21.53 6.44 -27.15
CA CYS A 245 -22.30 6.83 -25.97
C CYS A 245 -22.73 8.30 -26.02
N ASP A 246 -23.93 8.58 -25.51
CA ASP A 246 -24.54 9.90 -25.58
C ASP A 246 -24.20 10.75 -24.34
N ASN A 247 -23.55 11.89 -24.60
CA ASN A 247 -23.11 12.81 -23.56
C ASN A 247 -24.26 13.47 -22.79
N ILE A 248 -25.53 13.39 -23.24
CA ILE A 248 -26.67 13.88 -22.45
C ILE A 248 -26.85 13.11 -21.13
N TYR A 249 -26.28 11.91 -21.03
CA TYR A 249 -26.29 11.08 -19.82
C TYR A 249 -25.06 11.26 -18.93
N LEU A 250 -24.20 12.25 -19.24
CA LEU A 250 -23.14 12.63 -18.31
C LEU A 250 -23.74 13.26 -17.06
N GLU A 251 -23.24 12.85 -15.90
CA GLU A 251 -23.57 13.48 -14.64
C GLU A 251 -22.93 14.87 -14.56
N PRO A 252 -23.69 15.93 -14.21
CA PRO A 252 -23.13 17.26 -14.02
C PRO A 252 -22.12 17.27 -12.86
N ARG A 253 -20.92 17.78 -13.11
CA ARG A 253 -19.84 17.95 -12.12
C ARG A 253 -19.77 19.44 -11.77
N ARG A 254 -19.99 19.84 -10.51
CA ARG A 254 -20.40 21.23 -10.19
C ARG A 254 -19.50 21.98 -9.21
N ARG A 255 -18.26 21.53 -9.00
CA ARG A 255 -17.27 22.31 -8.24
C ARG A 255 -15.84 22.02 -8.68
N GLN A 256 -15.31 20.87 -8.29
CA GLN A 256 -13.89 20.59 -8.45
C GLN A 256 -13.49 20.44 -9.94
N LEU A 257 -14.31 19.76 -10.74
CA LEU A 257 -14.04 19.65 -12.17
C LEU A 257 -14.17 21.00 -12.91
N GLU A 258 -15.10 21.87 -12.49
CA GLU A 258 -15.27 23.21 -13.07
C GLU A 258 -14.08 24.11 -12.73
N GLU A 259 -13.59 24.07 -11.50
CA GLU A 259 -12.36 24.76 -11.08
C GLU A 259 -11.16 24.28 -11.91
N LYS A 260 -10.98 22.96 -12.10
CA LYS A 260 -9.92 22.43 -12.97
C LYS A 260 -10.08 22.90 -14.42
N ARG A 261 -11.31 22.93 -14.95
CA ARG A 261 -11.58 23.41 -16.32
C ARG A 261 -11.23 24.89 -16.48
N GLN A 262 -11.49 25.71 -15.48
CA GLN A 262 -11.08 27.11 -15.50
C GLN A 262 -9.53 27.23 -15.52
N LEU A 263 -8.85 26.46 -14.68
CA LEU A 263 -7.37 26.42 -14.66
C LEU A 263 -6.78 25.97 -16.01
N GLU A 264 -7.43 25.04 -16.72
CA GLU A 264 -7.03 24.65 -18.08
C GLU A 264 -7.18 25.79 -19.08
N GLN A 265 -8.29 26.55 -19.02
CA GLN A 265 -8.51 27.71 -19.88
C GLN A 265 -7.46 28.81 -19.64
N GLU A 266 -7.04 28.97 -18.38
CA GLU A 266 -5.96 29.85 -17.96
C GLU A 266 -4.55 29.30 -18.29
N LYS A 267 -4.46 28.08 -18.86
CA LYS A 267 -3.21 27.35 -19.15
C LYS A 267 -2.33 27.19 -17.91
N SER A 268 -2.94 27.05 -16.75
CA SER A 268 -2.27 26.88 -15.48
C SER A 268 -1.89 25.42 -15.27
N ASP A 269 -0.61 25.17 -14.94
CA ASP A 269 -0.14 23.85 -14.54
C ASP A 269 -0.83 23.32 -13.28
N LYS A 270 -1.61 24.15 -12.56
CA LYS A 270 -2.41 23.70 -11.42
C LYS A 270 -3.56 22.79 -11.82
N ALA A 271 -4.01 22.83 -13.07
CA ALA A 271 -5.12 22.01 -13.56
C ALA A 271 -4.89 20.49 -13.38
N GLN A 272 -3.64 20.05 -13.47
CA GLN A 272 -3.26 18.65 -13.31
C GLN A 272 -2.95 18.26 -11.86
N GLU A 273 -2.98 19.19 -10.90
CA GLU A 273 -2.63 18.88 -9.53
C GLU A 273 -3.68 17.92 -8.94
N PRO A 274 -3.27 16.74 -8.42
CA PRO A 274 -4.21 15.77 -7.90
C PRO A 274 -4.69 16.18 -6.51
N THR A 275 -5.97 15.96 -6.23
CA THR A 275 -6.48 15.99 -4.86
C THR A 275 -6.10 14.67 -4.19
N VAL A 276 -5.77 14.72 -2.89
CA VAL A 276 -5.44 13.54 -2.10
C VAL A 276 -6.57 13.29 -1.12
N HIS A 277 -7.05 12.05 -1.08
CA HIS A 277 -8.16 11.61 -0.25
C HIS A 277 -7.68 10.51 0.70
N VAL A 278 -8.02 10.60 1.98
CA VAL A 278 -7.71 9.56 2.97
C VAL A 278 -9.00 8.86 3.37
N GLY A 279 -9.16 7.58 3.01
CA GLY A 279 -10.42 6.89 3.23
C GLY A 279 -10.36 5.37 3.09
N SER A 280 -11.51 4.73 3.24
CA SER A 280 -11.61 3.27 3.15
C SER A 280 -11.57 2.79 1.70
N ILE A 281 -10.77 1.76 1.43
CA ILE A 281 -10.66 1.17 0.09
C ILE A 281 -11.26 -0.23 0.10
N ALA A 282 -12.16 -0.52 -0.85
CA ALA A 282 -12.66 -1.87 -1.10
C ALA A 282 -11.64 -2.67 -1.91
N SER A 283 -11.30 -3.87 -1.42
CA SER A 283 -10.37 -4.80 -2.05
C SER A 283 -11.08 -6.12 -2.39
N GLY A 284 -10.89 -6.63 -3.61
CA GLY A 284 -11.49 -7.89 -4.05
C GLY A 284 -10.93 -8.39 -5.38
N ASP A 285 -11.16 -9.65 -5.75
CA ASP A 285 -10.58 -10.22 -6.98
C ASP A 285 -11.38 -9.88 -8.25
N MET A 286 -12.48 -9.16 -8.09
CA MET A 286 -13.30 -8.67 -9.20
C MET A 286 -13.00 -7.20 -9.47
N ALA A 287 -12.73 -6.87 -10.73
CA ALA A 287 -12.77 -5.49 -11.19
C ALA A 287 -14.22 -5.00 -11.12
N MET A 288 -14.47 -3.92 -10.34
CA MET A 288 -15.79 -3.32 -10.25
C MET A 288 -16.12 -2.61 -11.56
N LYS A 289 -17.05 -3.17 -12.33
CA LYS A 289 -17.49 -2.66 -13.63
C LYS A 289 -18.99 -2.29 -13.67
N SER A 290 -19.60 -2.14 -12.49
CA SER A 290 -21.02 -1.82 -12.34
C SER A 290 -21.17 -0.61 -11.42
N ALA A 291 -21.58 0.52 -12.00
CA ALA A 291 -21.75 1.76 -11.26
C ALA A 291 -22.82 1.65 -10.16
N GLU A 292 -23.90 0.92 -10.42
CA GLU A 292 -24.95 0.67 -9.41
C GLU A 292 -24.45 -0.19 -8.25
N ASP A 293 -23.66 -1.23 -8.54
CA ASP A 293 -23.07 -2.09 -7.51
C ASP A 293 -22.00 -1.37 -6.71
N ARG A 294 -21.16 -0.58 -7.39
CA ARG A 294 -20.21 0.36 -6.78
C ARG A 294 -20.92 1.27 -5.78
N ASP A 295 -21.96 1.98 -6.20
CA ASP A 295 -22.67 2.94 -5.34
C ASP A 295 -23.38 2.25 -4.16
N ARG A 296 -23.88 1.03 -4.37
CA ARG A 296 -24.48 0.23 -3.30
C ARG A 296 -23.44 -0.24 -2.28
N ILE A 297 -22.28 -0.72 -2.74
CA ILE A 297 -21.19 -1.17 -1.85
C ILE A 297 -20.54 0.02 -1.14
N ALA A 298 -20.28 1.12 -1.85
CA ALA A 298 -19.73 2.35 -1.30
C ALA A 298 -20.57 2.88 -0.13
N ARG A 299 -21.90 2.98 -0.31
CA ARG A 299 -22.82 3.38 0.76
C ARG A 299 -22.85 2.38 1.92
N ARG A 300 -22.79 1.08 1.64
CA ARG A 300 -22.88 0.02 2.66
C ARG A 300 -21.62 -0.08 3.52
N GLU A 301 -20.45 -0.01 2.90
CA GLU A 301 -19.14 -0.24 3.54
C GLU A 301 -18.40 1.06 3.87
N GLY A 302 -18.88 2.22 3.40
CA GLY A 302 -18.20 3.50 3.57
C GLY A 302 -16.86 3.59 2.83
N VAL A 303 -16.76 2.94 1.66
CA VAL A 303 -15.55 2.93 0.82
C VAL A 303 -15.60 4.01 -0.26
N ILE A 304 -14.43 4.52 -0.63
CA ILE A 304 -14.27 5.59 -1.64
C ILE A 304 -13.51 5.14 -2.89
N ALA A 305 -13.00 3.91 -2.91
CA ALA A 305 -12.28 3.34 -4.04
C ALA A 305 -12.36 1.82 -4.07
N PHE A 306 -12.12 1.24 -5.24
CA PHE A 306 -12.09 -0.20 -5.50
C PHE A 306 -10.76 -0.61 -6.16
N GLU A 307 -10.10 -1.61 -5.61
CA GLU A 307 -8.85 -2.18 -6.13
C GLU A 307 -8.78 -3.70 -5.85
N MET A 308 -7.70 -4.37 -6.26
CA MET A 308 -7.66 -5.85 -6.32
C MET A 308 -6.59 -6.54 -5.46
N ASP A 309 -5.65 -5.81 -4.86
CA ASP A 309 -4.45 -6.43 -4.27
C ASP A 309 -4.31 -6.15 -2.77
N GLY A 310 -4.92 -5.05 -2.30
CA GLY A 310 -4.74 -4.47 -0.97
C GLY A 310 -4.96 -5.43 0.17
N ALA A 311 -6.07 -6.17 0.17
CA ALA A 311 -6.40 -7.09 1.25
C ALA A 311 -5.32 -8.19 1.44
N GLY A 312 -4.72 -8.65 0.34
CA GLY A 312 -3.66 -9.66 0.40
C GLY A 312 -2.38 -9.13 1.04
N VAL A 313 -1.93 -7.93 0.65
CA VAL A 313 -0.73 -7.31 1.26
C VAL A 313 -0.99 -6.94 2.72
N TRP A 314 -2.19 -6.44 3.02
CA TRP A 314 -2.58 -5.94 4.34
C TRP A 314 -2.56 -7.02 5.43
N GLU A 315 -2.89 -8.27 5.09
CA GLU A 315 -2.80 -9.41 6.00
C GLU A 315 -1.35 -9.78 6.33
N GLU A 316 -0.43 -9.58 5.40
CA GLU A 316 0.93 -10.10 5.52
C GLU A 316 1.94 -9.07 6.03
N LEU A 317 1.75 -7.78 5.72
CA LEU A 317 2.70 -6.71 6.02
C LEU A 317 1.97 -5.46 6.55
N PRO A 318 2.58 -4.67 7.47
CA PRO A 318 2.12 -3.32 7.75
C PRO A 318 2.11 -2.50 6.46
N CYS A 319 0.93 -2.11 5.99
CA CYS A 319 0.74 -1.61 4.63
C CYS A 319 0.09 -0.22 4.60
N ILE A 320 0.51 0.61 3.63
CA ILE A 320 -0.24 1.77 3.15
C ILE A 320 -0.56 1.51 1.68
N VAL A 321 -1.84 1.55 1.33
CA VAL A 321 -2.30 1.43 -0.04
C VAL A 321 -2.46 2.84 -0.62
N ILE A 322 -1.82 3.10 -1.75
CA ILE A 322 -1.79 4.40 -2.44
C ILE A 322 -2.24 4.17 -3.87
N LYS A 323 -3.40 4.70 -4.25
CA LYS A 323 -4.00 4.42 -5.56
C LYS A 323 -4.37 5.70 -6.28
N GLY A 324 -3.96 5.81 -7.54
CA GLY A 324 -4.45 6.86 -8.43
C GLY A 324 -5.76 6.45 -9.07
N VAL A 325 -6.72 7.36 -9.17
CA VAL A 325 -8.04 7.08 -9.76
C VAL A 325 -7.91 7.07 -11.29
N CYS A 326 -8.12 5.92 -11.93
CA CYS A 326 -8.03 5.79 -13.39
C CYS A 326 -9.39 5.59 -14.08
N ASP A 327 -10.38 5.10 -13.35
CA ASP A 327 -11.77 5.01 -13.78
C ASP A 327 -12.70 5.25 -12.57
N TYR A 328 -14.01 5.18 -12.77
CA TYR A 328 -14.99 5.37 -11.72
C TYR A 328 -15.58 4.06 -11.22
N ALA A 329 -14.83 2.95 -11.28
CA ALA A 329 -15.34 1.61 -10.93
C ALA A 329 -16.67 1.31 -11.63
N ASP A 330 -16.74 1.68 -12.92
CA ASP A 330 -17.86 1.47 -13.82
C ASP A 330 -17.37 0.70 -15.05
N CYS A 331 -18.29 0.37 -15.96
CA CYS A 331 -17.95 -0.36 -17.18
C CYS A 331 -17.14 0.48 -18.18
N GLN A 332 -16.81 1.73 -17.88
CA GLN A 332 -16.03 2.56 -18.79
C GLN A 332 -14.55 2.17 -18.74
N ASN A 333 -13.97 1.98 -19.91
CA ASN A 333 -12.54 1.76 -20.04
C ASN A 333 -11.79 3.08 -20.26
N ASN A 334 -11.37 3.73 -19.18
CA ASN A 334 -10.64 4.99 -19.20
C ASN A 334 -9.12 4.80 -19.33
N ASN A 335 -8.68 4.02 -20.31
CA ASN A 335 -7.27 3.68 -20.56
C ASN A 335 -6.32 4.90 -20.64
N ARG A 336 -6.84 6.06 -21.07
CA ARG A 336 -6.09 7.32 -21.17
C ARG A 336 -5.58 7.81 -19.81
N TRP A 337 -6.31 7.52 -18.73
CA TRP A 337 -5.98 7.97 -17.39
C TRP A 337 -5.01 7.05 -16.67
N GLN A 338 -4.83 5.79 -17.09
CA GLN A 338 -4.04 4.81 -16.32
C GLN A 338 -2.59 5.25 -16.08
N ASN A 339 -1.88 5.73 -17.11
CA ASN A 339 -0.51 6.20 -16.92
C ASN A 339 -0.47 7.44 -16.00
N PHE A 340 -1.35 8.41 -16.23
CA PHE A 340 -1.41 9.62 -15.40
C PHE A 340 -1.74 9.31 -13.93
N ALA A 341 -2.75 8.48 -13.68
CA ALA A 341 -3.14 8.01 -12.36
C ALA A 341 -2.01 7.23 -11.65
N ALA A 342 -1.29 6.38 -12.38
CA ALA A 342 -0.11 5.71 -11.83
C ALA A 342 1.00 6.70 -11.44
N ALA A 343 1.19 7.75 -12.23
CA ALA A 343 2.14 8.82 -11.92
C ALA A 343 1.70 9.65 -10.71
N THR A 344 0.42 9.96 -10.54
CA THR A 344 -0.08 10.69 -9.36
C THR A 344 0.05 9.85 -8.10
N ALA A 345 -0.23 8.54 -8.16
CA ALA A 345 0.00 7.60 -7.07
C ALA A 345 1.49 7.51 -6.69
N ALA A 346 2.37 7.38 -7.68
CA ALA A 346 3.82 7.36 -7.49
C ALA A 346 4.33 8.68 -6.87
N ALA A 347 3.82 9.83 -7.34
CA ALA A 347 4.15 11.13 -6.77
C ALA A 347 3.71 11.26 -5.30
N ALA A 348 2.53 10.74 -4.96
CA ALA A 348 2.04 10.72 -3.59
C ALA A 348 2.88 9.82 -2.69
N LEU A 349 3.39 8.68 -3.20
CA LEU A 349 4.35 7.85 -2.48
C LEU A 349 5.57 8.67 -2.03
N ASN A 350 6.18 9.47 -2.92
CA ASN A 350 7.31 10.31 -2.54
C ASN A 350 6.94 11.35 -1.48
N ALA A 351 5.76 11.96 -1.62
CA ALA A 351 5.25 12.93 -0.66
C ALA A 351 5.04 12.30 0.74
N ILE A 352 4.57 11.04 0.79
CA ILE A 352 4.43 10.27 2.03
C ILE A 352 5.80 9.92 2.62
N LEU A 353 6.75 9.45 1.80
CA LEU A 353 8.10 9.09 2.27
C LEU A 353 8.83 10.28 2.90
N GLU A 354 8.65 11.50 2.39
CA GLU A 354 9.21 12.70 3.02
C GLU A 354 8.73 12.94 4.46
N ARG A 355 7.53 12.45 4.78
CA ARG A 355 6.88 12.57 6.10
C ARG A 355 6.99 11.33 6.95
N TYR A 356 7.25 10.19 6.34
CA TYR A 356 7.57 8.98 7.08
C TYR A 356 8.84 9.22 7.90
N ILE A 357 8.82 8.82 9.17
CA ILE A 357 9.95 9.03 10.08
C ILE A 357 10.74 7.73 10.12
N GLN A 358 12.04 7.83 9.84
CA GLN A 358 12.96 6.73 10.02
C GLN A 358 13.20 6.50 11.51
N THR A 359 12.96 5.28 11.98
CA THR A 359 13.32 4.88 13.34
C THR A 359 14.78 4.48 13.39
N ASP A 360 15.48 4.83 14.46
CA ASP A 360 16.88 4.43 14.65
C ASP A 360 17.04 2.91 14.52
N ARG A 361 18.08 2.50 13.76
CA ARG A 361 18.41 1.09 13.59
C ARG A 361 19.00 0.58 14.90
N ILE A 362 18.27 -0.31 15.59
CA ILE A 362 18.88 -1.14 16.62
C ILE A 362 19.78 -2.13 15.87
N HIS A 363 21.05 -1.76 15.68
CA HIS A 363 22.06 -2.72 15.25
C HIS A 363 22.07 -3.84 16.30
N LYS A 364 21.52 -5.01 15.96
CA LYS A 364 21.84 -6.22 16.70
C LYS A 364 23.35 -6.36 16.58
N ARG A 365 24.08 -6.12 17.67
CA ARG A 365 25.50 -6.44 17.74
C ARG A 365 25.61 -7.88 17.26
N VAL A 366 26.31 -8.09 16.16
CA VAL A 366 26.76 -9.43 15.77
C VAL A 366 27.71 -9.82 16.90
N VAL A 367 27.21 -10.61 17.84
CA VAL A 367 28.03 -11.18 18.90
C VAL A 367 29.03 -12.08 18.17
N ASP A 368 30.32 -11.78 18.33
CA ASP A 368 31.40 -12.57 17.76
C ASP A 368 31.17 -14.04 18.16
N PRO A 369 31.37 -15.03 17.27
CA PRO A 369 31.27 -16.45 17.63
C PRO A 369 32.03 -16.80 18.92
N SER A 370 33.18 -16.15 19.16
CA SER A 370 33.96 -16.30 20.40
C SER A 370 33.28 -15.70 21.63
N GLU A 371 32.63 -14.54 21.52
CA GLU A 371 31.79 -13.96 22.57
C GLU A 371 30.54 -14.81 22.84
N ARG A 372 29.96 -15.41 21.79
CA ARG A 372 28.79 -16.30 21.92
C ARG A 372 29.16 -17.56 22.69
N GLU A 373 30.35 -18.10 22.44
CA GLU A 373 30.88 -19.26 23.15
C GLU A 373 31.26 -18.93 24.60
N LEU A 374 31.78 -17.72 24.86
CA LEU A 374 31.99 -17.21 26.22
C LEU A 374 30.69 -17.02 27.00
N ILE A 375 29.62 -16.53 26.35
CA ILE A 375 28.28 -16.39 26.96
C ILE A 375 27.68 -17.77 27.26
N ILE A 376 27.80 -18.73 26.34
CA ILE A 376 27.33 -20.11 26.54
C ILE A 376 28.12 -20.79 27.68
N GLN A 377 29.44 -20.64 27.71
CA GLN A 377 30.29 -21.18 28.78
C GLN A 377 29.99 -20.52 30.13
N GLY A 378 29.76 -19.21 30.15
CA GLY A 378 29.36 -18.47 31.36
C GLY A 378 28.02 -18.94 31.91
N ALA A 379 27.02 -19.13 31.03
CA ALA A 379 25.71 -19.68 31.42
C ALA A 379 25.81 -21.13 31.92
N SER A 380 26.68 -21.95 31.31
CA SER A 380 26.92 -23.33 31.76
C SER A 380 27.61 -23.40 33.13
N ARG A 381 28.58 -22.50 33.41
CA ARG A 381 29.21 -22.39 34.74
C ARG A 381 28.20 -21.96 35.81
N TYR A 382 27.35 -20.99 35.50
CA TYR A 382 26.29 -20.54 36.40
C TYR A 382 25.28 -21.65 36.72
N SER A 383 24.93 -22.48 35.74
CA SER A 383 24.09 -23.68 35.92
C SER A 383 24.77 -24.75 36.78
N SER A 384 26.10 -24.88 36.71
CA SER A 384 26.85 -25.86 37.51
C SER A 384 27.10 -25.44 38.96
N GLU A 385 27.08 -24.13 39.26
CA GLU A 385 27.25 -23.57 40.60
C GLU A 385 25.95 -23.53 41.40
N VAL A 386 24.78 -23.48 40.73
CA VAL A 386 23.47 -23.60 41.38
C VAL A 386 23.10 -25.08 41.53
N ARG A 387 23.65 -25.74 42.56
CA ARG A 387 23.21 -27.08 42.98
C ARG A 387 21.98 -26.97 43.89
N GLY A 388 20.83 -27.40 43.38
CA GLY A 388 19.90 -28.29 44.08
C GLY A 388 19.06 -27.80 45.26
N GLU A 389 19.36 -26.69 45.94
CA GLU A 389 18.58 -26.29 47.14
C GLU A 389 18.05 -24.85 47.19
N ASP A 390 18.51 -23.93 46.33
CA ASP A 390 18.13 -22.50 46.41
C ASP A 390 16.90 -22.07 45.58
N VAL A 391 16.13 -23.00 45.02
CA VAL A 391 14.91 -22.66 44.24
C VAL A 391 13.64 -22.99 45.02
N ARG A 392 13.50 -22.41 46.21
CA ARG A 392 12.24 -22.41 46.98
C ARG A 392 12.00 -21.08 47.67
N GLN A 393 11.95 -19.99 46.91
CA GLN A 393 11.12 -18.82 47.24
C GLN A 393 11.20 -17.85 46.08
N GLY A 394 10.04 -17.44 45.54
CA GLY A 394 9.96 -16.43 44.51
C GLY A 394 10.31 -15.06 45.06
N ASN A 395 11.60 -14.71 45.02
CA ASN A 395 12.07 -13.35 45.29
C ASN A 395 12.99 -12.88 44.14
N GLU A 396 12.75 -11.64 43.70
CA GLU A 396 13.62 -10.90 42.80
C GLU A 396 15.04 -10.83 43.37
N LEU A 397 16.02 -11.36 42.62
CA LEU A 397 17.44 -11.21 42.95
C LEU A 397 17.97 -9.89 42.35
N GLN A 398 18.13 -8.86 43.19
CA GLN A 398 18.97 -7.71 42.87
C GLN A 398 20.45 -8.11 42.96
N VAL A 399 21.16 -8.06 41.85
CA VAL A 399 22.61 -8.26 41.83
C VAL A 399 23.31 -6.92 42.09
N SER A 400 23.84 -6.73 43.29
CA SER A 400 24.81 -5.65 43.58
C SER A 400 26.23 -6.19 43.43
N SER A 401 26.99 -5.70 42.45
CA SER A 401 28.40 -6.06 42.29
C SER A 401 29.28 -5.23 43.23
N SER A 402 29.69 -5.82 44.35
CA SER A 402 30.79 -5.30 45.17
C SER A 402 32.03 -6.18 44.97
N GLN A 403 32.91 -5.82 44.04
CA GLN A 403 34.34 -6.18 44.15
C GLN A 403 35.24 -5.27 43.28
N SER A 404 35.91 -4.36 43.98
CA SER A 404 37.30 -3.91 43.81
C SER A 404 37.80 -3.56 42.40
N SER A 405 37.67 -2.28 42.07
CA SER A 405 38.47 -1.52 41.13
C SER A 405 39.98 -1.55 41.43
N ARG A 406 40.81 -2.07 40.51
CA ARG A 406 42.20 -1.61 40.29
C ARG A 406 42.59 -1.70 38.79
N HIS A 407 42.77 -0.51 38.19
CA HIS A 407 43.45 -0.16 36.92
C HIS A 407 43.00 -0.91 35.64
N TYR A 408 42.43 -0.29 34.59
CA TYR A 408 42.70 0.97 33.91
C TYR A 408 41.39 1.57 33.35
N ALA A 409 41.34 2.90 33.29
CA ALA A 409 40.25 3.67 32.71
C ALA A 409 40.32 3.70 31.17
N GLN A 410 39.20 3.45 30.49
CA GLN A 410 38.55 4.39 29.56
C GLN A 410 37.29 3.75 28.94
N GLU A 411 36.27 4.60 28.74
CA GLU A 411 34.95 4.35 28.16
C GLU A 411 33.91 3.62 29.03
N GLY A 412 33.00 4.41 29.59
CA GLY A 412 31.91 3.95 30.45
C GLY A 412 30.77 3.30 29.67
N SER A 413 30.37 2.12 30.14
CA SER A 413 28.99 1.65 30.03
C SER A 413 28.65 0.84 31.30
N TYR A 414 27.71 1.35 32.10
CA TYR A 414 27.10 0.60 33.18
C TYR A 414 26.10 -0.38 32.55
N PHE A 415 26.34 -1.69 32.68
CA PHE A 415 25.38 -2.73 32.29
C PHE A 415 24.61 -3.22 33.51
N GLY A 416 23.35 -2.80 33.64
CA GLY A 416 22.35 -3.46 34.49
C GLY A 416 21.36 -4.21 33.61
N GLY A 417 21.47 -5.53 33.53
CA GLY A 417 20.55 -6.39 32.78
C GLY A 417 19.83 -7.37 33.70
N ILE A 418 18.49 -7.38 33.66
CA ILE A 418 17.64 -8.36 34.35
C ILE A 418 17.47 -9.58 33.43
N ILE A 419 17.91 -10.76 33.87
CA ILE A 419 17.63 -12.03 33.20
C ILE A 419 16.40 -12.64 33.86
N ARG A 420 15.28 -12.75 33.13
CA ARG A 420 14.10 -13.54 33.56
C ARG A 420 14.19 -14.93 32.96
N ALA A 421 14.43 -15.95 33.79
CA ALA A 421 14.32 -17.34 33.39
C ALA A 421 12.84 -17.77 33.42
N ALA A 422 12.30 -18.19 32.27
CA ALA A 422 11.00 -18.83 32.18
C ALA A 422 11.18 -20.35 32.19
N GLY A 423 10.90 -20.99 33.33
CA GLY A 423 10.80 -22.45 33.45
C GLY A 423 9.36 -22.86 33.76
N SER A 424 8.69 -23.57 32.84
CA SER A 424 7.38 -24.17 33.08
C SER A 424 7.54 -25.46 33.87
N VAL A 425 6.89 -25.58 35.04
CA VAL A 425 6.76 -26.84 35.78
C VAL A 425 5.43 -27.50 35.38
N VAL A 426 5.50 -28.67 34.74
CA VAL A 426 4.35 -29.55 34.49
C VAL A 426 4.03 -30.31 35.79
N GLN A 427 2.90 -30.00 36.42
CA GLN A 427 2.40 -30.75 37.58
C GLN A 427 1.64 -32.01 37.11
N GLY A 428 2.18 -33.19 37.44
CA GLY A 428 1.46 -34.45 37.36
C GLY A 428 0.63 -34.68 38.63
N ASN A 429 -0.69 -34.80 38.48
CA ASN A 429 -1.59 -35.18 39.58
C ASN A 429 -1.55 -36.70 39.79
N LYS A 430 -1.09 -37.13 40.97
CA LYS A 430 -1.45 -38.41 41.59
C LYS A 430 -2.45 -38.12 42.70
N PHE A 431 -3.65 -38.69 42.62
CA PHE A 431 -4.50 -38.92 43.78
C PHE A 431 -4.54 -40.43 44.04
N SER A 432 -4.39 -40.82 45.30
CA SER A 432 -4.59 -42.18 45.79
C SER A 432 -5.58 -42.14 46.95
N ILE A 433 -6.50 -43.10 46.86
CA ILE A 433 -7.63 -43.49 47.75
C ILE A 433 -8.83 -42.55 47.74
#